data_AF-A0A7Y3CTV0-F1
#
_entry.id   AF-A0A7Y3CTV0-F1
#
_cell.length_a   1.000
_cell.length_b   1.000
_cell.length_c   1.000
_cell.angle_alpha   90.00
_cell.angle_beta   90.00
_cell.angle_gamma   90.00
#
_symmetry.space_group_name_H-M   'P 1'
#
loop_
_entity.id
_entity.type
_entity.pdbx_description
1 polymer ?
#
loop_
_entity_poly.entity_id
_entity_poly.type
_entity_poly.pdbx_seq_one_letter_code
_entity_poly.pdbx_strand_id
1 'polypeptide(L)'
;ALVRTGEMDAAARSEAKVVYASYLLDHGRPREAWAVAKPGKMGESPSEAALRQWYVAARAAVGAGDTETAIKIGQRIRKNDKAFPGLELLDQEIAASANTAT
;
A
#
# COMPACT_ATOMS: atom_id res chain seq x y z
N ALA A 1 2.91 36.11 -0.27
CA ALA A 1 2.58 34.68 -0.10
C ALA A 1 3.54 34.09 0.91
N LEU A 2 3.07 33.78 2.13
CA LEU A 2 3.89 33.12 3.14
C LEU A 2 3.91 31.62 2.84
N VAL A 3 5.05 31.12 2.35
CA VAL A 3 5.32 29.68 2.32
C VAL A 3 5.54 29.25 3.77
N ARG A 4 4.62 28.45 4.32
CA ARG A 4 4.85 27.75 5.59
C ARG A 4 5.87 26.64 5.37
N THR A 5 7.14 26.98 5.54
CA THR A 5 8.24 26.03 5.62
C THR A 5 8.12 25.29 6.94
N GLY A 6 7.45 24.13 6.97
CA GLY A 6 7.38 23.31 8.19
C GLY A 6 6.29 22.24 8.22
N GLU A 7 5.21 22.38 7.46
CA GLU A 7 4.16 21.38 7.38
C GLU A 7 4.23 20.68 6.03
N MET A 8 5.02 19.61 5.95
CA MET A 8 4.88 18.67 4.85
C MET A 8 3.44 18.15 4.90
N ASP A 9 2.64 18.51 3.90
CA ASP A 9 1.22 18.21 3.91
C ASP A 9 1.02 16.69 4.03
N ALA A 10 -0.09 16.28 4.64
CA ALA A 10 -0.34 14.86 4.91
C ALA A 10 -0.36 14.03 3.61
N ALA A 11 -0.75 14.62 2.48
CA ALA A 11 -0.78 13.95 1.19
C ALA A 11 0.64 13.76 0.63
N ALA A 12 1.52 14.77 0.70
CA ALA A 12 2.92 14.71 0.30
C ALA A 12 3.71 13.68 1.11
N ARG A 13 3.40 13.55 2.42
CA ARG A 13 3.96 12.46 3.24
C ARG A 13 3.49 11.08 2.80
N SER A 14 2.21 10.92 2.48
CA SER A 14 1.69 9.65 1.95
C SER A 14 2.31 9.34 0.59
N GLU A 15 2.45 10.33 -0.28
CA GLU A 15 3.04 10.16 -1.60
C GLU A 15 4.52 9.77 -1.52
N ALA A 16 5.30 10.41 -0.65
CA ALA A 16 6.69 10.02 -0.40
C ALA A 16 6.82 8.56 0.07
N LYS A 17 5.90 8.10 0.93
CA LYS A 17 5.84 6.70 1.36
C LYS A 17 5.50 5.76 0.21
N VAL A 18 4.52 6.13 -0.63
CA VAL A 18 4.13 5.34 -1.81
C VAL A 18 5.33 5.16 -2.72
N VAL A 19 6.00 6.24 -3.10
CA VAL A 19 7.16 6.22 -4.00
C VAL A 19 8.29 5.37 -3.42
N TYR A 20 8.69 5.63 -2.17
CA TYR A 20 9.83 4.93 -1.58
C TYR A 20 9.54 3.45 -1.30
N ALA A 21 8.32 3.11 -0.84
CA ALA A 21 7.95 1.72 -0.64
C ALA A 21 7.83 0.96 -1.97
N SER A 22 7.38 1.60 -3.05
CA SER A 22 7.34 0.99 -4.39
C SER A 22 8.76 0.70 -4.89
N TYR A 23 9.68 1.65 -4.74
CA TYR A 23 11.11 1.43 -5.01
C TYR A 23 11.65 0.23 -4.24
N LEU A 24 11.33 0.08 -2.95
CA LEU A 24 11.77 -1.07 -2.16
C LEU A 24 11.19 -2.40 -2.67
N LEU A 25 9.95 -2.42 -3.15
CA LEU A 25 9.34 -3.62 -3.75
C LEU A 25 10.06 -4.02 -5.05
N ASP A 26 10.35 -3.05 -5.91
CA ASP A 26 11.04 -3.29 -7.18
C ASP A 26 12.46 -3.85 -6.95
N HIS A 27 13.05 -3.62 -5.77
CA HIS A 27 14.35 -4.14 -5.37
C HIS A 27 14.28 -5.39 -4.49
N GLY A 28 13.12 -6.05 -4.40
CA GLY A 28 12.97 -7.30 -3.65
C GLY A 28 13.08 -7.12 -2.12
N ARG A 29 12.72 -5.94 -1.58
CA ARG A 29 12.80 -5.61 -0.15
C ARG A 29 11.40 -5.41 0.49
N PRO A 30 10.52 -6.43 0.44
CA PRO A 30 9.11 -6.28 0.82
C PRO A 30 8.91 -5.97 2.31
N ARG A 31 9.75 -6.52 3.21
CA ARG A 31 9.67 -6.23 4.65
C ARG A 31 9.96 -4.76 4.97
N GLU A 32 10.87 -4.16 4.22
CA GLU A 32 11.22 -2.75 4.38
C GLU A 32 10.16 -1.84 3.74
N ALA A 33 9.64 -2.24 2.58
CA ALA A 33 8.49 -1.57 1.96
C ALA A 33 7.29 -1.53 2.91
N TRP A 34 7.03 -2.64 3.62
CA TRP A 34 5.99 -2.72 4.64
C TRP A 34 6.23 -1.72 5.78
N ALA A 35 7.45 -1.63 6.31
CA ALA A 35 7.78 -0.70 7.39
C ALA A 35 7.51 0.78 7.01
N VAL A 36 7.67 1.12 5.72
CA VAL A 36 7.41 2.47 5.19
C VAL A 36 5.92 2.72 4.93
N ALA A 37 5.25 1.77 4.26
CA ALA A 37 3.90 1.96 3.75
C ALA A 37 2.80 1.52 4.71
N LYS A 38 3.10 0.74 5.77
CA LYS A 38 2.10 0.20 6.70
C LYS A 38 1.13 1.31 7.15
N PRO A 39 -0.19 1.14 6.91
CA PRO A 39 -1.16 2.13 7.32
C PRO A 39 -1.29 2.14 8.84
N GLY A 40 -1.40 3.34 9.43
CA GLY A 40 -1.65 3.50 10.86
C GLY A 40 -3.08 3.11 11.23
N LYS A 41 -4.06 3.95 10.85
CA LYS A 41 -5.49 3.66 10.97
C LYS A 41 -6.13 3.68 9.59
N MET A 42 -6.91 2.64 9.26
CA MET A 42 -7.68 2.57 8.01
C MET A 42 -9.10 3.12 8.23
N GLY A 43 -9.28 4.43 8.06
CA GLY A 43 -10.57 5.12 8.23
C GLY A 43 -11.65 4.70 7.21
N GLU A 44 -12.83 5.30 7.33
CA GLU A 44 -13.99 5.03 6.45
C GLU A 44 -14.07 5.95 5.21
N SER A 45 -13.24 6.99 5.16
CA SER A 45 -13.18 7.93 4.02
C SER A 45 -11.72 8.33 3.76
N PRO A 46 -10.90 7.41 3.25
CA PRO A 46 -9.51 7.69 2.92
C PRO A 46 -9.41 8.68 1.77
N SER A 47 -8.34 9.48 1.75
CA SER A 47 -7.94 10.21 0.56
C SER A 47 -7.38 9.25 -0.51
N GLU A 48 -7.31 9.71 -1.75
CA GLU A 48 -6.71 8.94 -2.85
C GLU A 48 -5.25 8.55 -2.54
N ALA A 49 -4.47 9.47 -1.97
CA ALA A 49 -3.10 9.20 -1.53
C ALA A 49 -3.03 8.13 -0.43
N ALA A 50 -4.00 8.09 0.48
CA ALA A 50 -4.09 7.03 1.48
C ALA A 50 -4.43 5.67 0.84
N LEU A 51 -5.35 5.62 -0.13
CA LEU A 51 -5.65 4.39 -0.88
C LEU A 51 -4.42 3.87 -1.63
N ARG A 52 -3.64 4.74 -2.29
CA ARG A 52 -2.36 4.37 -2.92
C ARG A 52 -1.36 3.80 -1.91
N GLN A 53 -1.24 4.43 -0.74
CA GLN A 53 -0.38 3.92 0.32
C GLN A 53 -0.84 2.53 0.81
N TRP A 54 -2.15 2.33 0.97
CA TRP A 54 -2.70 1.02 1.36
C TRP A 54 -2.42 -0.04 0.31
N TYR A 55 -2.55 0.29 -0.97
CA TYR A 55 -2.25 -0.62 -2.06
C TYR A 55 -0.79 -1.09 -2.03
N VAL A 56 0.17 -0.17 -1.90
CA VAL A 56 1.59 -0.52 -1.79
C VAL A 56 1.86 -1.34 -0.52
N ALA A 57 1.20 -1.03 0.60
CA ALA A 57 1.31 -1.83 1.81
C ALA A 57 0.79 -3.27 1.62
N ALA A 58 -0.31 -3.45 0.87
CA ALA A 58 -0.84 -4.77 0.55
C ALA A 58 0.15 -5.60 -0.29
N ARG A 59 0.72 -5.01 -1.34
CA ARG A 59 1.77 -5.68 -2.16
C ARG A 59 3.01 -6.04 -1.32
N ALA A 60 3.40 -5.15 -0.41
CA ALA A 60 4.49 -5.42 0.52
C ALA A 60 4.19 -6.57 1.49
N ALA A 61 2.95 -6.70 1.94
CA ALA A 61 2.51 -7.83 2.75
C ALA A 61 2.58 -9.14 1.94
N VAL A 62 2.13 -9.16 0.67
CA VAL A 62 2.30 -10.32 -0.22
C VAL A 62 3.76 -10.71 -0.35
N GLY A 63 4.63 -9.76 -0.72
CA GLY A 63 6.05 -10.05 -0.89
C GLY A 63 6.75 -10.51 0.41
N ALA A 64 6.21 -10.15 1.57
CA ALA A 64 6.69 -10.61 2.86
C ALA A 64 6.12 -11.98 3.29
N GLY A 65 5.21 -12.57 2.51
CA GLY A 65 4.52 -13.83 2.79
C GLY A 65 3.26 -13.70 3.67
N ASP A 66 2.81 -12.48 3.96
CA ASP A 66 1.60 -12.19 4.75
C ASP A 66 0.41 -11.90 3.82
N THR A 67 -0.08 -12.96 3.17
CA THR A 67 -1.20 -12.88 2.24
C THR A 67 -2.52 -12.55 2.95
N GLU A 68 -2.69 -12.96 4.22
CA GLU A 68 -3.88 -12.64 5.00
C GLU A 68 -4.03 -11.12 5.19
N THR A 69 -2.94 -10.44 5.56
CA THR A 69 -2.94 -8.98 5.67
C THR A 69 -3.17 -8.31 4.33
N ALA A 70 -2.56 -8.81 3.25
CA ALA A 70 -2.78 -8.28 1.90
C ALA A 70 -4.26 -8.35 1.49
N ILE A 71 -4.93 -9.48 1.74
CA ILE A 71 -6.36 -9.67 1.47
C ILE A 71 -7.20 -8.65 2.27
N LYS A 72 -6.95 -8.50 3.57
CA LYS A 72 -7.70 -7.56 4.43
C LYS A 72 -7.57 -6.12 3.93
N ILE A 73 -6.36 -5.70 3.55
CA ILE A 73 -6.14 -4.35 3.02
C ILE A 73 -6.81 -4.19 1.65
N GLY A 74 -6.69 -5.16 0.75
CA GLY A 74 -7.35 -5.15 -0.56
C GLY A 74 -8.88 -5.04 -0.46
N GLN A 75 -9.50 -5.77 0.46
CA GLN A 75 -10.93 -5.65 0.75
C GLN A 75 -11.30 -4.25 1.26
N ARG A 76 -10.45 -3.66 2.10
CA ARG A 76 -10.67 -2.30 2.61
C ARG A 76 -10.55 -1.25 1.49
N ILE A 77 -9.64 -1.42 0.55
CA ILE A 77 -9.54 -0.58 -0.65
C ILE A 77 -10.83 -0.72 -1.47
N ARG A 78 -11.24 -1.95 -1.83
CA ARG A 78 -12.49 -2.20 -2.59
C ARG A 78 -13.74 -1.59 -1.96
N LYS A 79 -13.82 -1.59 -0.63
CA LYS A 79 -14.94 -0.97 0.10
C LYS A 79 -15.03 0.54 -0.18
N ASN A 80 -13.89 1.21 -0.32
CA ASN A 80 -13.82 2.67 -0.51
C ASN A 80 -13.77 3.07 -1.98
N ASP A 81 -13.08 2.29 -2.82
CA ASP A 81 -12.99 2.47 -4.26
C ASP A 81 -12.92 1.11 -4.96
N LYS A 82 -14.03 0.74 -5.61
CA LYS A 82 -14.16 -0.53 -6.36
C LYS A 82 -13.37 -0.52 -7.67
N ALA A 83 -13.13 0.67 -8.23
CA ALA A 83 -12.43 0.87 -9.50
C ALA A 83 -10.94 1.20 -9.29
N PHE A 84 -10.45 1.08 -8.05
CA PHE A 84 -9.07 1.42 -7.72
C PHE A 84 -8.09 0.67 -8.63
N PRO A 85 -7.21 1.39 -9.35
CA PRO A 85 -6.30 0.77 -10.30
C PRO A 85 -5.30 -0.15 -9.60
N GLY A 86 -5.15 -1.36 -10.10
CA GLY A 86 -4.19 -2.36 -9.58
C GLY A 86 -4.78 -3.40 -8.64
N LEU A 87 -6.06 -3.32 -8.25
CA LEU A 87 -6.69 -4.38 -7.45
C LEU A 87 -6.61 -5.77 -8.11
N GLU A 88 -6.76 -5.84 -9.43
CA GLU A 88 -6.58 -7.08 -10.21
C GLU A 88 -5.15 -7.62 -10.11
N LEU A 89 -4.15 -6.75 -10.21
CA LEU A 89 -2.74 -7.14 -10.04
C LEU A 89 -2.48 -7.67 -8.62
N LEU A 90 -3.03 -7.01 -7.60
CA LEU A 90 -2.90 -7.46 -6.22
C LEU A 90 -3.51 -8.85 -6.00
N ASP A 91 -4.67 -9.13 -6.60
CA ASP A 91 -5.28 -10.47 -6.53
C ASP A 91 -4.38 -11.54 -7.18
N GLN A 92 -3.77 -11.22 -8.33
CA GLN A 92 -2.84 -12.10 -9.02
C GLN A 92 -1.59 -12.38 -8.18
N GLU A 93 -1.03 -11.35 -7.53
CA GLU A 93 0.12 -11.48 -6.63
C GLU A 93 -0.20 -12.38 -5.42
N ILE A 94 -1.37 -12.19 -4.80
CA ILE A 94 -1.85 -13.03 -3.69
C ILE A 94 -1.98 -14.49 -4.14
N ALA A 95 -2.60 -14.74 -5.29
CA ALA A 95 -2.79 -16.08 -5.83
C ALA A 95 -1.45 -16.76 -6.16
N ALA A 96 -0.51 -16.03 -6.77
CA ALA A 96 0.83 -16.55 -7.06
C ALA A 96 1.61 -16.92 -5.79
N SER A 97 1.49 -16.11 -4.73
CA SER A 97 2.12 -16.40 -3.44
C SER A 97 1.56 -17.66 -2.77
N ALA A 98 0.28 -18.00 -2.98
CA ALA A 98 -0.32 -19.22 -2.44
C ALA A 98 0.27 -20.49 -3.08
N ASN A 99 0.61 -20.43 -4.38
CA ASN A 99 1.15 -21.58 -5.12
C ASN A 99 2.64 -21.84 -4.87
N THR A 100 3.36 -20.88 -4.30
CA THR A 100 4.81 -20.99 -4.03
C THR A 100 5.09 -21.64 -2.66
N ALA A 101 4.07 -21.84 -1.83
CA ALA A 101 4.20 -22.42 -0.48
C ALA A 101 4.08 -23.97 -0.45
N THR A 102 4.10 -24.62 -1.62
CA THR A 102 4.05 -26.09 -1.82
C THR A 102 5.37 -26.61 -2.37
#